data_AF-A0A923G999-F1
#
_entry.id   AF-A0A923G999-F1
#
_cell.length_a   1.000
_cell.length_b   1.000
_cell.length_c   1.000
_cell.angle_alpha   90.00
_cell.angle_beta   90.00
_cell.angle_gamma   90.00
#
_symmetry.space_group_name_H-M   'P 1'
#
loop_
_entity.id
_entity.type
_entity.pdbx_description
1 polymer ?
#
loop_
_entity_poly.entity_id
_entity_poly.type
_entity_poly.pdbx_seq_one_letter_code
_entity_poly.pdbx_strand_id
1 'polypeptide(L)'
;MQTTNTVLMIRPARFAFNPDTAANNRFQQAPPDPQAASEKALEEFDGYVDTLRQHGVDVLVVQDTPEPHTPDSIFPNNWWSSHADGSLVLYPMEGENRRLERNKGVLGVLQERFAIQRTIDLSPLEQQNLFLEGTGSMVLDREHRISYACHSGRTHEHALRQFAERLDYRLCLFHAVDRRQAPIYHSNVMMNVGRQLAVACLDALPRHDERRTLEHSLRDTGKQVLALNFDQLENFAGNMLEVHDRDGRSLLVMSRSAWNALDADQRRQVERHSHPLVVNIDHIERIGGGSARCMLAEVHLPSRH
;
A
#
# COMPACT_ATOMS: atom_id res chain seq x y z
N MET A 1 -16.42 4.09 -5.28
CA MET A 1 -15.54 5.27 -5.24
C MET A 1 -14.11 4.79 -5.20
N GLN A 2 -13.24 5.29 -6.08
CA GLN A 2 -11.84 4.84 -6.15
C GLN A 2 -11.01 5.34 -4.97
N THR A 3 -11.15 6.61 -4.62
CA THR A 3 -10.32 7.29 -3.61
C THR A 3 -11.10 7.54 -2.33
N THR A 4 -10.40 7.83 -1.24
CA THR A 4 -10.98 8.33 0.03
C THR A 4 -10.28 9.61 0.46
N ASN A 5 -10.93 10.43 1.28
CA ASN A 5 -10.26 11.52 1.99
C ASN A 5 -9.78 11.10 3.38
N THR A 6 -10.04 9.87 3.80
CA THR A 6 -9.68 9.37 5.14
C THR A 6 -8.67 8.24 5.05
N VAL A 7 -7.55 8.40 5.74
CA VAL A 7 -6.50 7.38 5.87
C VAL A 7 -6.20 7.12 7.33
N LEU A 8 -5.77 5.90 7.63
CA LEU A 8 -5.23 5.51 8.92
C LEU A 8 -3.74 5.25 8.81
N MET A 9 -3.00 5.80 9.75
CA MET A 9 -1.55 5.63 9.90
C MET A 9 -1.24 5.15 11.32
N ILE A 10 -0.19 4.36 11.47
CA ILE A 10 0.28 3.88 12.78
C ILE A 10 1.59 4.57 13.13
N ARG A 11 1.58 5.38 14.19
CA ARG A 11 2.76 6.09 14.66
C ARG A 11 3.69 5.10 15.37
N PRO A 12 4.94 4.90 14.89
CA PRO A 12 5.80 3.82 15.36
C PRO A 12 6.30 4.05 16.80
N ALA A 13 6.38 2.97 17.59
CA ALA A 13 6.97 3.00 18.93
C ALA A 13 8.43 2.52 18.95
N ARG A 14 8.76 1.54 18.09
CA ARG A 14 10.11 0.95 17.93
C ARG A 14 10.37 0.59 16.47
N PHE A 15 10.52 1.61 15.61
CA PHE A 15 10.83 1.38 14.21
C PHE A 15 12.27 0.87 14.06
N ALA A 16 12.45 -0.20 13.31
CA ALA A 16 13.74 -0.83 13.08
C ALA A 16 13.71 -1.68 11.81
N PHE A 17 14.88 -2.14 11.37
CA PHE A 17 14.99 -3.22 10.39
C PHE A 17 14.32 -4.50 10.92
N ASN A 18 13.58 -5.21 10.07
CA ASN A 18 12.87 -6.43 10.47
C ASN A 18 13.48 -7.69 9.83
N PRO A 19 14.20 -8.52 10.60
CA PRO A 19 14.80 -9.75 10.08
C PRO A 19 13.78 -10.74 9.49
N ASP A 20 12.56 -10.79 10.03
CA ASP A 20 11.50 -11.73 9.61
C ASP A 20 11.01 -11.43 8.19
N THR A 21 11.10 -10.16 7.75
CA THR A 21 10.64 -9.74 6.42
C THR A 21 11.80 -9.47 5.46
N ALA A 22 13.03 -9.32 5.94
CA ALA A 22 14.19 -8.98 5.13
C ALA A 22 14.56 -10.05 4.09
N ALA A 23 14.23 -11.33 4.32
CA ALA A 23 14.55 -12.41 3.38
C ALA A 23 13.86 -12.24 2.02
N ASN A 24 12.65 -11.67 2.00
CA ASN A 24 11.84 -11.47 0.79
C ASN A 24 11.52 -9.99 0.50
N ASN A 25 11.85 -9.05 1.40
CA ASN A 25 11.82 -7.62 1.14
C ASN A 25 13.24 -7.07 0.88
N ARG A 26 13.64 -7.09 -0.40
CA ARG A 26 14.97 -6.63 -0.84
C ARG A 26 15.17 -5.11 -0.80
N PHE A 27 14.13 -4.35 -0.48
CA PHE A 27 14.23 -2.89 -0.35
C PHE A 27 14.72 -2.46 1.04
N GLN A 28 14.72 -3.36 2.04
CA GLN A 28 15.23 -3.06 3.37
C GLN A 28 16.75 -2.97 3.41
N GLN A 29 17.26 -2.00 4.17
CA GLN A 29 18.67 -1.85 4.49
C GLN A 29 18.83 -1.68 6.00
N ALA A 30 19.67 -2.50 6.62
CA ALA A 30 19.95 -2.39 8.04
C ALA A 30 20.67 -1.05 8.33
N PRO A 31 20.19 -0.24 9.29
CA PRO A 31 20.83 1.01 9.63
C PRO A 31 22.14 0.77 10.40
N PRO A 32 23.14 1.67 10.27
CA PRO A 32 24.35 1.60 11.08
C PRO A 32 24.10 1.92 12.57
N ASP A 33 23.09 2.75 12.87
CA ASP A 33 22.65 3.10 14.22
C ASP A 33 21.12 2.91 14.35
N PRO A 34 20.66 1.85 15.04
CA PRO A 34 19.23 1.58 15.23
C PRO A 34 18.47 2.63 16.04
N GLN A 35 19.11 3.32 16.99
CA GLN A 35 18.41 4.27 17.85
C GLN A 35 18.11 5.57 17.10
N ALA A 36 19.13 6.11 16.42
CA ALA A 36 18.97 7.28 15.55
C ALA A 36 17.95 7.01 14.42
N ALA A 37 17.88 5.76 13.94
CA ALA A 37 16.87 5.35 12.95
C ALA A 37 15.43 5.49 13.47
N SER A 38 15.15 5.10 14.71
CA SER A 38 13.79 5.17 15.27
C SER A 38 13.35 6.63 15.52
N GLU A 39 14.24 7.49 16.02
CA GLU A 39 13.96 8.91 16.23
C GLU A 39 13.66 9.60 14.90
N LYS A 40 14.48 9.32 13.87
CA LYS A 40 14.28 9.94 12.56
C LYS A 40 13.01 9.48 11.86
N ALA A 41 12.68 8.19 11.98
CA ALA A 41 11.42 7.66 11.45
C ALA A 41 10.19 8.30 12.12
N LEU A 42 10.29 8.66 13.40
CA LEU A 42 9.21 9.37 14.09
C LEU A 42 9.01 10.79 13.55
N GLU A 43 10.10 11.53 13.32
CA GLU A 43 10.05 12.86 12.69
C GLU A 43 9.45 12.80 11.28
N GLU A 44 9.87 11.83 10.47
CA GLU A 44 9.35 11.63 9.11
C GLU A 44 7.88 11.26 9.11
N PHE A 45 7.46 10.39 10.04
CA PHE A 45 6.05 10.02 10.22
C PHE A 45 5.19 11.25 10.58
N ASP A 46 5.60 12.02 11.60
CA ASP A 46 4.85 13.19 12.07
C ASP A 46 4.77 14.26 10.96
N GLY A 47 5.87 14.49 10.24
CA GLY A 47 5.88 15.39 9.09
C GLY A 47 4.98 14.94 7.94
N TYR A 48 4.87 13.64 7.69
CA TYR A 48 3.95 13.08 6.70
C TYR A 48 2.49 13.29 7.11
N VAL A 49 2.13 12.99 8.37
CA VAL A 49 0.79 13.24 8.93
C VAL A 49 0.40 14.72 8.79
N ASP A 50 1.30 15.63 9.17
CA ASP A 50 1.05 17.06 9.09
C ASP A 50 0.84 17.52 7.64
N THR A 51 1.67 17.04 6.71
CA THR A 51 1.55 17.35 5.29
C THR A 51 0.18 16.93 4.73
N LEU A 52 -0.29 15.72 5.04
CA LEU A 52 -1.60 15.22 4.62
C LEU A 52 -2.74 16.09 5.18
N ARG A 53 -2.69 16.41 6.48
CA ARG A 53 -3.71 17.23 7.14
C ARG A 53 -3.76 18.66 6.60
N GLN A 54 -2.61 19.25 6.32
CA GLN A 54 -2.51 20.59 5.69
C GLN A 54 -3.16 20.61 4.30
N HIS A 55 -3.16 19.49 3.58
CA HIS A 55 -3.81 19.33 2.28
C HIS A 55 -5.23 18.77 2.38
N GLY A 56 -5.84 18.78 3.57
CA GLY A 56 -7.26 18.44 3.75
C GLY A 56 -7.58 16.95 3.74
N VAL A 57 -6.58 16.07 3.92
CA VAL A 57 -6.83 14.65 4.18
C VAL A 57 -7.14 14.45 5.67
N ASP A 58 -8.16 13.64 5.99
CA ASP A 58 -8.47 13.21 7.35
C ASP A 58 -7.57 12.03 7.75
N VAL A 59 -6.64 12.29 8.67
CA VAL A 59 -5.64 11.29 9.08
C VAL A 59 -5.94 10.80 10.50
N LEU A 60 -6.38 9.55 10.58
CA LEU A 60 -6.47 8.78 11.83
C LEU A 60 -5.08 8.30 12.21
N VAL A 61 -4.62 8.65 13.40
CA VAL A 61 -3.33 8.17 13.92
C VAL A 61 -3.59 7.24 15.10
N VAL A 62 -3.14 6.00 14.96
CA VAL A 62 -3.10 5.02 16.06
C VAL A 62 -1.68 4.98 16.61
N GLN A 63 -1.55 5.06 17.94
CA GLN A 63 -0.25 4.96 18.60
C GLN A 63 0.15 3.50 18.73
N ASP A 64 1.34 3.17 18.26
CA ASP A 64 1.93 1.87 18.52
C ASP A 64 2.39 1.73 19.99
N THR A 65 2.59 0.50 20.45
CA THR A 65 3.15 0.12 21.74
C THR A 65 4.54 -0.52 21.59
N PRO A 66 5.46 -0.35 22.56
CA PRO A 66 6.78 -0.98 22.50
C PRO A 66 6.75 -2.51 22.46
N GLU A 67 5.70 -3.11 23.05
CA GLU A 67 5.44 -4.55 23.06
C GLU A 67 4.03 -4.83 22.53
N PRO A 68 3.85 -5.90 21.71
CA PRO A 68 4.88 -6.78 21.18
C PRO A 68 5.77 -6.08 20.13
N HIS A 69 7.04 -6.46 20.05
CA HIS A 69 7.97 -5.85 19.10
C HIS A 69 7.57 -6.13 17.63
N THR A 70 7.08 -5.08 16.95
CA THR A 70 6.48 -5.15 15.61
C THR A 70 6.90 -3.93 14.78
N PRO A 71 8.16 -3.91 14.32
CA PRO A 71 8.78 -2.73 13.70
C PRO A 71 8.10 -2.30 12.38
N ASP A 72 7.46 -3.24 11.67
CA ASP A 72 6.76 -2.99 10.40
C ASP A 72 5.34 -2.47 10.56
N SER A 73 4.86 -2.25 11.81
CA SER A 73 3.48 -1.81 12.03
C SER A 73 3.13 -0.43 11.49
N ILE A 74 4.16 0.37 11.19
CA ILE A 74 4.02 1.63 10.44
C ILE A 74 3.39 1.43 9.04
N PHE A 75 3.31 0.18 8.55
CA PHE A 75 2.67 -0.20 7.29
C PHE A 75 1.30 -0.90 7.53
N PRO A 76 0.25 -0.17 7.96
CA PRO A 76 -1.03 -0.75 8.36
C PRO A 76 -1.80 -1.41 7.21
N ASN A 77 -1.46 -1.07 5.96
CA ASN A 77 -2.22 -1.48 4.78
C ASN A 77 -2.10 -2.98 4.44
N ASN A 78 -1.20 -3.70 5.12
CA ASN A 78 -0.92 -5.10 4.83
C ASN A 78 -1.85 -6.07 5.54
N TRP A 79 -2.37 -5.74 6.72
CA TRP A 79 -3.15 -6.72 7.51
C TRP A 79 -4.65 -6.45 7.51
N TRP A 80 -5.10 -5.28 7.03
CA TRP A 80 -6.53 -5.00 6.85
C TRP A 80 -6.84 -4.08 5.67
N SER A 81 -8.11 -4.08 5.27
CA SER A 81 -8.68 -3.08 4.37
C SER A 81 -10.15 -2.83 4.71
N SER A 82 -10.68 -1.72 4.22
CA SER A 82 -12.10 -1.42 4.34
C SER A 82 -12.74 -1.04 3.00
N HIS A 83 -14.06 -1.16 2.95
CA HIS A 83 -14.85 -1.04 1.73
C HIS A 83 -16.14 -0.25 1.98
N ALA A 84 -16.63 0.39 0.91
CA ALA A 84 -17.78 1.30 0.95
C ALA A 84 -19.11 0.65 1.32
N ASP A 85 -19.20 -0.68 1.22
CA ASP A 85 -20.36 -1.46 1.68
C ASP A 85 -20.31 -1.74 3.19
N GLY A 86 -19.39 -1.13 3.94
CA GLY A 86 -19.20 -1.37 5.36
C GLY A 86 -18.45 -2.66 5.68
N SER A 87 -17.85 -3.32 4.68
CA SER A 87 -16.97 -4.48 4.93
C SER A 87 -15.61 -4.05 5.46
N LEU A 88 -15.16 -4.75 6.48
CA LEU A 88 -13.76 -4.79 6.93
C LEU A 88 -13.18 -6.15 6.56
N VAL A 89 -11.95 -6.21 6.06
CA VAL A 89 -11.23 -7.46 5.80
C VAL A 89 -10.00 -7.53 6.69
N LEU A 90 -9.77 -8.68 7.31
CA LEU A 90 -8.53 -9.03 8.00
C LEU A 90 -7.76 -10.06 7.18
N TYR A 91 -6.46 -9.87 7.05
CA TYR A 91 -5.62 -10.58 6.10
C TYR A 91 -4.60 -11.51 6.76
N PRO A 92 -4.28 -12.65 6.13
CA PRO A 92 -3.22 -13.55 6.56
C PRO A 92 -1.83 -13.00 6.18
N MET A 93 -0.98 -12.83 7.19
CA MET A 93 0.38 -12.26 7.06
C MET A 93 1.43 -13.37 7.07
N GLU A 94 2.43 -13.26 6.18
CA GLU A 94 3.50 -14.25 6.11
C GLU A 94 4.40 -14.18 7.35
N GLY A 95 4.96 -12.99 7.62
CA GLY A 95 5.82 -12.75 8.77
C GLY A 95 5.10 -12.96 10.10
N GLU A 96 5.65 -13.83 10.96
CA GLU A 96 5.01 -14.20 12.23
C GLU A 96 4.88 -13.01 13.19
N ASN A 97 5.92 -12.19 13.31
CA ASN A 97 5.84 -10.98 14.13
C ASN A 97 4.77 -10.01 13.64
N ARG A 98 4.58 -9.90 12.32
CA ARG A 98 3.58 -9.01 11.71
C ARG A 98 2.13 -9.39 12.02
N ARG A 99 1.86 -10.66 12.35
CA ARG A 99 0.53 -11.12 12.77
C ARG A 99 0.07 -10.45 14.07
N LEU A 100 1.02 -10.04 14.91
CA LEU A 100 0.76 -9.35 16.17
C LEU A 100 0.30 -7.90 15.97
N GLU A 101 0.51 -7.31 14.78
CA GLU A 101 0.11 -5.93 14.44
C GLU A 101 -1.41 -5.71 14.52
N ARG A 102 -2.21 -6.78 14.36
CA ARG A 102 -3.68 -6.72 14.40
C ARG A 102 -4.25 -6.25 15.75
N ASN A 103 -3.50 -6.44 16.84
CA ASN A 103 -3.97 -6.18 18.20
C ASN A 103 -3.67 -4.76 18.72
N LYS A 104 -3.39 -3.80 17.82
CA LYS A 104 -2.98 -2.42 18.19
C LYS A 104 -4.15 -1.42 18.32
N GLY A 105 -5.37 -1.89 18.56
CA GLY A 105 -6.53 -1.02 18.79
C GLY A 105 -7.11 -0.33 17.54
N VAL A 106 -6.55 -0.57 16.34
CA VAL A 106 -7.02 -0.01 15.06
C VAL A 106 -8.52 -0.24 14.85
N LEU A 107 -9.02 -1.45 15.12
CA LEU A 107 -10.44 -1.75 14.92
C LEU A 107 -11.35 -0.94 15.85
N GLY A 108 -10.92 -0.66 17.09
CA GLY A 108 -11.65 0.19 18.01
C GLY A 108 -11.79 1.61 17.47
N VAL A 109 -10.67 2.20 17.01
CA VAL A 109 -10.66 3.55 16.42
C VAL A 109 -11.56 3.63 15.17
N LEU A 110 -11.58 2.60 14.34
CA LEU A 110 -12.48 2.55 13.19
C LEU A 110 -13.95 2.45 13.64
N GLN A 111 -14.26 1.60 14.62
CA GLN A 111 -15.61 1.42 15.14
C GLN A 111 -16.18 2.67 15.84
N GLU A 112 -15.33 3.52 16.42
CA GLU A 112 -15.78 4.78 17.03
C GLU A 112 -16.39 5.74 16.00
N ARG A 113 -15.84 5.78 14.79
CA ARG A 113 -16.21 6.78 13.76
C ARG A 113 -17.01 6.22 12.59
N PHE A 114 -16.89 4.92 12.30
CA PHE A 114 -17.41 4.32 11.08
C PHE A 114 -18.28 3.08 11.34
N ALA A 115 -19.24 2.87 10.45
CA ALA A 115 -20.15 1.73 10.51
C ALA A 115 -19.52 0.52 9.82
N ILE A 116 -19.03 -0.41 10.63
CA ILE A 116 -18.60 -1.74 10.16
C ILE A 116 -19.81 -2.66 10.17
N GLN A 117 -20.26 -3.05 8.97
CA GLN A 117 -21.43 -3.91 8.79
C GLN A 117 -21.06 -5.40 8.87
N ARG A 118 -19.87 -5.75 8.37
CA ARG A 118 -19.35 -7.13 8.43
C ARG A 118 -17.83 -7.13 8.47
N THR A 119 -17.28 -8.13 9.14
CA THR A 119 -15.85 -8.45 9.11
C THR A 119 -15.65 -9.76 8.37
N ILE A 120 -14.83 -9.73 7.33
CA ILE A 120 -14.36 -10.90 6.59
C ILE A 120 -12.96 -11.22 7.12
N ASP A 121 -12.84 -12.28 7.91
CA ASP A 121 -11.56 -12.67 8.48
C ASP A 121 -10.90 -13.79 7.66
N LEU A 122 -9.83 -13.43 6.94
CA LEU A 122 -8.99 -14.35 6.18
C LEU A 122 -7.74 -14.75 6.95
N SER A 123 -7.47 -14.18 8.14
CA SER A 123 -6.27 -14.48 8.94
C SER A 123 -6.11 -15.96 9.31
N PRO A 124 -7.16 -16.80 9.49
CA PRO A 124 -6.98 -18.22 9.75
C PRO A 124 -6.25 -18.99 8.64
N LEU A 125 -6.17 -18.44 7.43
CA LEU A 125 -5.42 -19.03 6.31
C LEU A 125 -3.91 -19.12 6.58
N GLU A 126 -3.39 -18.35 7.55
CA GLU A 126 -2.01 -18.46 8.06
C GLU A 126 -1.66 -19.89 8.50
N GLN A 127 -2.63 -20.62 9.06
CA GLN A 127 -2.43 -22.01 9.51
C GLN A 127 -2.17 -23.00 8.36
N GLN A 128 -2.48 -22.58 7.13
CA GLN A 128 -2.29 -23.35 5.91
C GLN A 128 -1.13 -22.81 5.07
N ASN A 129 -0.35 -21.85 5.58
CA ASN A 129 0.68 -21.11 4.84
C ASN A 129 0.15 -20.40 3.58
N LEU A 130 -1.09 -19.91 3.64
CA LEU A 130 -1.73 -19.16 2.55
C LEU A 130 -1.82 -17.69 2.96
N PHE A 131 -1.03 -16.85 2.31
CA PHE A 131 -0.86 -15.44 2.68
C PHE A 131 -1.48 -14.50 1.65
N LEU A 132 -1.90 -13.31 2.09
CA LEU A 132 -2.43 -12.24 1.25
C LEU A 132 -2.29 -10.95 2.04
N GLU A 133 -1.15 -10.26 1.94
CA GLU A 133 -0.85 -9.05 2.73
C GLU A 133 -1.59 -7.79 2.20
N GLY A 134 -2.93 -7.84 2.26
CA GLY A 134 -3.83 -6.71 2.10
C GLY A 134 -3.62 -5.90 0.82
N THR A 135 -3.68 -4.57 0.93
CA THR A 135 -3.44 -3.67 -0.22
C THR A 135 -1.96 -3.48 -0.52
N GLY A 136 -1.07 -4.21 0.17
CA GLY A 136 0.31 -4.45 -0.25
C GLY A 136 0.35 -5.44 -1.41
N SER A 137 -0.28 -6.59 -1.18
CA SER A 137 -0.43 -7.66 -2.16
C SER A 137 -1.40 -7.32 -3.30
N MET A 138 -2.39 -6.46 -3.05
CA MET A 138 -3.42 -6.09 -4.01
C MET A 138 -3.43 -4.60 -4.34
N VAL A 139 -3.64 -4.26 -5.61
CA VAL A 139 -4.00 -2.91 -6.05
C VAL A 139 -5.40 -2.95 -6.63
N LEU A 140 -6.32 -2.21 -6.00
CA LEU A 140 -7.75 -2.30 -6.28
C LEU A 140 -8.19 -1.16 -7.21
N ASP A 141 -8.73 -1.50 -8.38
CA ASP A 141 -9.67 -0.62 -9.10
C ASP A 141 -11.05 -0.86 -8.48
N ARG A 142 -11.37 -0.03 -7.49
CA ARG A 142 -12.59 -0.16 -6.68
C ARG A 142 -13.84 0.23 -7.46
N GLU A 143 -13.70 1.09 -8.47
CA GLU A 143 -14.81 1.49 -9.35
C GLU A 143 -15.20 0.38 -10.31
N HIS A 144 -14.22 -0.31 -10.88
CA HIS A 144 -14.46 -1.38 -11.87
C HIS A 144 -14.36 -2.79 -11.29
N ARG A 145 -14.17 -2.88 -9.97
CA ARG A 145 -14.07 -4.14 -9.22
C ARG A 145 -12.99 -5.06 -9.79
N ILE A 146 -11.77 -4.55 -9.95
CA ILE A 146 -10.61 -5.33 -10.39
C ILE A 146 -9.53 -5.32 -9.31
N SER A 147 -9.04 -6.48 -8.93
CA SER A 147 -7.87 -6.63 -8.07
C SER A 147 -6.67 -7.05 -8.93
N TYR A 148 -5.70 -6.15 -9.02
CA TYR A 148 -4.41 -6.39 -9.65
C TYR A 148 -3.44 -6.93 -8.62
N ALA A 149 -2.86 -8.11 -8.90
CA ALA A 149 -2.00 -8.78 -7.94
C ALA A 149 -0.87 -9.54 -8.65
N CYS A 150 0.37 -9.29 -8.23
CA CYS A 150 1.51 -10.11 -8.62
C CYS A 150 1.62 -11.34 -7.72
N HIS A 151 1.98 -12.49 -8.29
CA HIS A 151 2.30 -13.68 -7.51
C HIS A 151 3.60 -13.46 -6.70
N SER A 152 3.56 -13.79 -5.42
CA SER A 152 4.72 -13.72 -4.52
C SER A 152 4.54 -14.63 -3.31
N GLY A 153 5.57 -14.74 -2.46
CA GLY A 153 5.46 -15.43 -1.16
C GLY A 153 4.40 -14.83 -0.22
N ARG A 154 3.95 -13.60 -0.49
CA ARG A 154 2.96 -12.86 0.32
C ARG A 154 1.59 -12.75 -0.34
N THR A 155 1.47 -13.24 -1.59
CA THR A 155 0.25 -13.20 -2.39
C THR A 155 -0.07 -14.59 -2.93
N HIS A 156 -0.82 -15.36 -2.15
CA HIS A 156 -1.28 -16.69 -2.53
C HIS A 156 -2.61 -16.63 -3.28
N GLU A 157 -2.68 -17.31 -4.43
CA GLU A 157 -3.85 -17.26 -5.32
C GLU A 157 -5.15 -17.72 -4.63
N HIS A 158 -5.09 -18.78 -3.82
CA HIS A 158 -6.27 -19.26 -3.08
C HIS A 158 -6.85 -18.20 -2.12
N ALA A 159 -6.00 -17.50 -1.36
CA ALA A 159 -6.44 -16.43 -0.46
C ALA A 159 -7.00 -15.24 -1.25
N LEU A 160 -6.36 -14.90 -2.38
CA LEU A 160 -6.84 -13.85 -3.28
C LEU A 160 -8.22 -14.18 -3.90
N ARG A 161 -8.45 -15.42 -4.33
CA ARG A 161 -9.76 -15.88 -4.83
C ARG A 161 -10.84 -15.79 -3.75
N GLN A 162 -10.52 -16.19 -2.53
CA GLN A 162 -11.41 -16.04 -1.38
C GLN A 162 -11.77 -14.58 -1.06
N PHE A 163 -10.84 -13.64 -1.22
CA PHE A 163 -11.13 -12.20 -1.15
C PHE A 163 -12.07 -11.77 -2.28
N ALA A 164 -11.73 -12.16 -3.52
CA ALA A 164 -12.43 -11.78 -4.73
C ALA A 164 -13.90 -12.23 -4.74
N GLU A 165 -14.15 -13.49 -4.35
CA GLU A 165 -15.49 -14.07 -4.26
C GLU A 165 -16.36 -13.36 -3.22
N ARG A 166 -15.79 -12.98 -2.07
CA ARG A 166 -16.54 -12.34 -0.97
C ARG A 166 -16.85 -10.87 -1.21
N LEU A 167 -16.03 -10.17 -2.00
CA LEU A 167 -16.15 -8.73 -2.26
C LEU A 167 -16.48 -8.37 -3.72
N ASP A 168 -16.76 -9.40 -4.53
CA ASP A 168 -17.14 -9.28 -5.95
C ASP A 168 -16.09 -8.52 -6.77
N TYR A 169 -14.84 -8.98 -6.72
CA TYR A 169 -13.74 -8.48 -7.55
C TYR A 169 -13.38 -9.48 -8.63
N ARG A 170 -13.11 -8.98 -9.84
CA ARG A 170 -12.38 -9.71 -10.88
C ARG A 170 -10.89 -9.67 -10.57
N LEU A 171 -10.18 -10.73 -10.94
CA LEU A 171 -8.73 -10.83 -10.71
C LEU A 171 -7.96 -10.57 -12.00
N CYS A 172 -6.93 -9.73 -11.91
CA CYS A 172 -5.86 -9.60 -12.90
C CYS A 172 -4.55 -10.04 -12.23
N LEU A 173 -4.23 -11.32 -12.41
CA LEU A 173 -3.05 -11.97 -11.87
C LEU A 173 -1.89 -11.91 -12.87
N PHE A 174 -0.68 -11.67 -12.36
CA PHE A 174 0.53 -11.62 -13.17
C PHE A 174 1.77 -11.98 -12.36
N HIS A 175 2.89 -12.19 -13.04
CA HIS A 175 4.20 -12.39 -12.45
C HIS A 175 5.02 -11.12 -12.66
N ALA A 176 5.68 -10.68 -11.59
CA ALA A 176 6.58 -9.54 -11.63
C ALA A 176 7.90 -9.86 -10.94
N VAL A 177 8.99 -9.36 -11.51
CA VAL A 177 10.35 -9.54 -10.99
C VAL A 177 11.10 -8.22 -10.92
N ASP A 178 12.08 -8.14 -10.02
CA ASP A 178 13.04 -7.03 -9.96
C ASP A 178 14.10 -7.16 -11.08
N ARG A 179 15.01 -6.19 -11.14
CA ARG A 179 16.12 -6.17 -12.11
C ARG A 179 17.01 -7.43 -12.02
N ARG A 180 17.03 -8.09 -10.86
CA ARG A 180 17.82 -9.31 -10.58
C ARG A 180 16.99 -10.59 -10.75
N GLN A 181 15.80 -10.50 -11.37
CA GLN A 181 14.88 -11.61 -11.60
C GLN A 181 14.29 -12.23 -10.32
N ALA A 182 14.38 -11.54 -9.17
CA ALA A 182 13.72 -11.98 -7.95
C ALA A 182 12.24 -11.53 -7.96
N PRO A 183 11.29 -12.34 -7.47
CA PRO A 183 9.88 -11.94 -7.43
C PRO A 183 9.64 -10.65 -6.66
N ILE A 184 8.78 -9.77 -7.20
CA ILE A 184 8.28 -8.61 -6.46
C ILE A 184 7.35 -9.10 -5.36
N TYR A 185 7.64 -8.74 -4.11
CA TYR A 185 6.90 -9.25 -2.95
C TYR A 185 5.49 -8.64 -2.82
N HIS A 186 5.31 -7.37 -3.19
CA HIS A 186 4.05 -6.64 -3.14
C HIS A 186 3.75 -5.87 -4.42
N SER A 187 2.54 -6.06 -4.95
CA SER A 187 2.04 -5.36 -6.13
C SER A 187 2.09 -3.85 -5.97
N ASN A 188 1.81 -3.33 -4.76
CA ASN A 188 1.79 -1.88 -4.52
C ASN A 188 3.17 -1.21 -4.60
N VAL A 189 4.28 -1.96 -4.63
CA VAL A 189 5.61 -1.39 -4.82
C VAL A 189 5.83 -1.04 -6.29
N MET A 190 5.23 -1.81 -7.19
CA MET A 190 5.42 -1.64 -8.63
C MET A 190 4.27 -0.94 -9.36
N MET A 191 3.09 -0.82 -8.72
CA MET A 191 1.94 -0.19 -9.37
C MET A 191 0.95 0.48 -8.42
N ASN A 192 0.21 1.44 -8.97
CA ASN A 192 -0.91 2.14 -8.34
C ASN A 192 -2.05 2.34 -9.37
N VAL A 193 -3.30 2.35 -8.90
CA VAL A 193 -4.48 2.65 -9.72
C VAL A 193 -5.27 3.78 -9.06
N GLY A 194 -5.34 4.90 -9.75
CA GLY A 194 -6.12 6.08 -9.40
C GLY A 194 -7.44 6.18 -10.17
N ARG A 195 -8.10 7.34 -10.09
CA ARG A 195 -9.35 7.67 -10.81
C ARG A 195 -9.14 7.69 -12.32
N GLN A 196 -8.06 8.32 -12.76
CA GLN A 196 -7.73 8.48 -14.19
C GLN A 196 -6.35 7.97 -14.57
N LEU A 197 -5.41 7.93 -13.61
CA LEU A 197 -4.03 7.53 -13.85
C LEU A 197 -3.78 6.15 -13.24
N ALA A 198 -3.13 5.27 -13.99
CA ALA A 198 -2.53 4.05 -13.47
C ALA A 198 -1.02 4.12 -13.69
N VAL A 199 -0.26 3.81 -12.66
CA VAL A 199 1.21 3.78 -12.70
C VAL A 199 1.62 2.32 -12.58
N ALA A 200 2.48 1.82 -13.46
CA ALA A 200 2.96 0.44 -13.39
C ALA A 200 4.37 0.29 -13.98
N CYS A 201 5.26 -0.40 -13.26
CA CYS A 201 6.54 -0.83 -13.82
C CYS A 201 6.33 -1.98 -14.81
N LEU A 202 6.26 -1.66 -16.10
CA LEU A 202 6.03 -2.66 -17.14
C LEU A 202 7.27 -3.51 -17.41
N ASP A 203 8.46 -2.98 -17.15
CA ASP A 203 9.72 -3.73 -17.23
C ASP A 203 9.77 -4.90 -16.24
N ALA A 204 9.08 -4.78 -15.12
CA ALA A 204 8.98 -5.83 -14.11
C ALA A 204 8.14 -7.04 -14.56
N LEU A 205 7.36 -6.95 -15.64
CA LEU A 205 6.55 -8.08 -16.15
C LEU A 205 7.32 -8.82 -17.27
N PRO A 206 7.98 -9.97 -16.99
CA PRO A 206 8.78 -10.68 -17.99
C PRO A 206 7.92 -11.33 -19.08
N ARG A 207 6.65 -11.62 -18.75
CA ARG A 207 5.69 -12.30 -19.62
C ARG A 207 4.91 -11.29 -20.46
N HIS A 208 5.13 -11.30 -21.77
CA HIS A 208 4.48 -10.37 -22.70
C HIS A 208 2.95 -10.51 -22.77
N ASP A 209 2.42 -11.72 -22.57
CA ASP A 209 0.99 -11.98 -22.46
C ASP A 209 0.38 -11.32 -21.22
N GLU A 210 1.01 -11.49 -20.05
CA GLU A 210 0.57 -10.88 -18.79
C GLU A 210 0.72 -9.35 -18.82
N ARG A 211 1.82 -8.83 -19.36
CA ARG A 211 2.03 -7.39 -19.56
C ARG A 211 0.92 -6.76 -20.39
N ARG A 212 0.61 -7.35 -21.55
CA ARG A 212 -0.49 -6.88 -22.41
C ARG A 212 -1.85 -6.98 -21.71
N THR A 213 -2.07 -8.05 -20.95
CA THR A 213 -3.33 -8.25 -20.21
C THR A 213 -3.51 -7.17 -19.15
N LEU A 214 -2.46 -6.87 -18.37
CA LEU A 214 -2.47 -5.78 -17.39
C LEU A 214 -2.72 -4.42 -18.06
N GLU A 215 -1.97 -4.10 -19.12
CA GLU A 215 -2.14 -2.84 -19.84
C GLU A 215 -3.55 -2.68 -20.43
N HIS A 216 -4.09 -3.72 -21.07
CA HIS A 216 -5.45 -3.68 -21.59
C HIS A 216 -6.46 -3.53 -20.46
N SER A 217 -6.35 -4.29 -19.37
CA SER A 217 -7.26 -4.19 -18.24
C SER A 217 -7.32 -2.77 -17.64
N LEU A 218 -6.18 -2.07 -17.57
CA LEU A 218 -6.12 -0.68 -17.11
C LEU A 218 -6.71 0.30 -18.13
N ARG A 219 -6.39 0.14 -19.42
CA ARG A 219 -6.87 1.04 -20.47
C ARG A 219 -8.37 0.87 -20.73
N ASP A 220 -8.89 -0.35 -20.62
CA ASP A 220 -10.30 -0.68 -20.80
C ASP A 220 -11.19 -0.03 -19.74
N THR A 221 -10.65 0.27 -18.55
CA THR A 221 -11.32 1.06 -17.51
C THR A 221 -11.08 2.56 -17.64
N GLY A 222 -10.58 3.01 -18.80
CA GLY A 222 -10.36 4.42 -19.13
C GLY A 222 -9.14 5.04 -18.45
N LYS A 223 -8.26 4.24 -17.84
CA LYS A 223 -7.07 4.76 -17.16
C LYS A 223 -5.97 5.08 -18.18
N GLN A 224 -5.34 6.23 -18.00
CA GLN A 224 -4.08 6.52 -18.67
C GLN A 224 -2.95 5.78 -17.95
N VAL A 225 -2.19 4.98 -18.68
CA VAL A 225 -1.06 4.22 -18.11
C VAL A 225 0.22 5.06 -18.19
N LEU A 226 0.86 5.27 -17.04
CA LEU A 226 2.21 5.78 -16.90
C LEU A 226 3.13 4.58 -16.65
N ALA A 227 3.88 4.21 -17.68
CA ALA A 227 4.82 3.10 -17.61
C ALA A 227 6.09 3.53 -16.87
N LEU A 228 6.53 2.71 -15.92
CA LEU A 228 7.79 2.85 -15.21
C LEU A 228 8.81 1.82 -15.69
N ASN A 229 10.08 2.14 -15.47
CA ASN A 229 11.22 1.23 -15.64
C ASN A 229 11.76 0.75 -14.28
N PHE A 230 12.83 -0.07 -14.31
CA PHE A 230 13.47 -0.57 -13.09
C PHE A 230 14.07 0.52 -12.19
N ASP A 231 14.69 1.57 -12.76
CA ASP A 231 15.26 2.66 -11.96
C ASP A 231 14.17 3.36 -11.13
N GLN A 232 12.99 3.53 -11.72
CA GLN A 232 11.83 4.14 -11.09
C GLN A 232 11.18 3.22 -10.06
N LEU A 233 11.10 1.92 -10.35
CA LEU A 233 10.66 0.91 -9.39
C LEU A 233 11.55 0.88 -8.14
N GLU A 234 12.87 0.88 -8.31
CA GLU A 234 13.85 0.85 -7.22
C GLU A 234 13.82 2.13 -6.36
N ASN A 235 13.24 3.21 -6.88
CA ASN A 235 12.97 4.45 -6.16
C ASN A 235 11.49 4.59 -5.74
N PHE A 236 10.75 3.48 -5.65
CA PHE A 236 9.36 3.42 -5.18
C PHE A 236 8.34 4.23 -5.99
N ALA A 237 8.59 4.55 -7.26
CA ALA A 237 7.64 5.28 -8.09
C ALA A 237 6.32 4.52 -8.33
N GLY A 238 6.26 3.21 -8.10
CA GLY A 238 5.00 2.46 -8.10
C GLY A 238 4.20 2.61 -6.80
N ASN A 239 4.84 2.96 -5.68
CA ASN A 239 4.26 3.04 -4.34
C ASN A 239 3.58 4.38 -4.06
N MET A 240 2.82 4.85 -5.03
CA MET A 240 1.99 6.05 -4.94
C MET A 240 0.57 5.67 -4.53
N LEU A 241 -0.18 6.62 -3.96
CA LEU A 241 -1.60 6.43 -3.66
C LEU A 241 -2.37 7.70 -4.01
N GLU A 242 -3.47 7.56 -4.76
CA GLU A 242 -4.39 8.67 -4.97
C GLU A 242 -5.42 8.75 -3.83
N VAL A 243 -5.45 9.89 -3.16
CA VAL A 243 -6.49 10.27 -2.18
C VAL A 243 -7.18 11.54 -2.66
N HIS A 244 -8.15 12.06 -1.92
CA HIS A 244 -8.68 13.39 -2.18
C HIS A 244 -8.78 14.24 -0.91
N ASP A 245 -8.78 15.55 -1.09
CA ASP A 245 -9.01 16.50 0.01
C ASP A 245 -10.50 16.60 0.39
N ARG A 246 -10.81 17.46 1.37
CA ARG A 246 -12.20 17.75 1.81
C ARG A 246 -13.12 18.28 0.69
N ASP A 247 -12.55 18.88 -0.35
CA ASP A 247 -13.29 19.43 -1.49
C ASP A 247 -13.39 18.44 -2.66
N GLY A 248 -12.86 17.21 -2.50
CA GLY A 248 -12.87 16.18 -3.53
C GLY A 248 -11.78 16.34 -4.60
N ARG A 249 -10.81 17.24 -4.41
CA ARG A 249 -9.67 17.43 -5.32
C ARG A 249 -8.66 16.30 -5.15
N SER A 250 -8.16 15.79 -6.27
CA SER A 250 -7.25 14.65 -6.30
C SER A 250 -5.85 15.02 -5.80
N LEU A 251 -5.29 14.18 -4.93
CA LEU A 251 -3.93 14.25 -4.41
C LEU A 251 -3.22 12.92 -4.68
N LEU A 252 -2.13 12.92 -5.42
CA LEU A 252 -1.30 11.75 -5.65
C LEU A 252 -0.13 11.78 -4.68
N VAL A 253 -0.24 10.98 -3.62
CA VAL A 253 0.75 10.91 -2.55
C VAL A 253 1.90 10.01 -2.95
N MET A 254 3.14 10.50 -2.79
CA MET A 254 4.35 9.75 -3.12
C MET A 254 5.55 10.26 -2.31
N SER A 255 6.60 9.44 -2.21
CA SER A 255 7.84 9.89 -1.60
C SER A 255 8.63 10.85 -2.50
N ARG A 256 9.55 11.59 -1.87
CA ARG A 256 10.53 12.41 -2.58
C ARG A 256 11.37 11.59 -3.56
N SER A 257 11.79 10.39 -3.16
CA SER A 257 12.52 9.43 -4.02
C SER A 257 11.72 9.12 -5.29
N ALA A 258 10.44 8.75 -5.13
CA ALA A 258 9.53 8.45 -6.22
C ALA A 258 9.36 9.64 -7.19
N TRP A 259 9.09 10.83 -6.66
CA TRP A 259 8.92 12.03 -7.48
C TRP A 259 10.19 12.38 -8.27
N ASN A 260 11.35 12.28 -7.61
CA ASN A 260 12.63 12.60 -8.23
C ASN A 260 13.02 11.61 -9.33
N ALA A 261 12.58 10.35 -9.25
CA ALA A 261 12.83 9.32 -10.25
C ALA A 261 11.97 9.47 -11.53
N LEU A 262 10.83 10.17 -11.46
CA LEU A 262 10.03 10.46 -12.65
C LEU A 262 10.74 11.45 -13.56
N ASP A 263 10.65 11.20 -14.87
CA ASP A 263 11.09 12.14 -15.88
C ASP A 263 10.13 13.34 -16.03
N ALA A 264 10.51 14.33 -16.82
CA ALA A 264 9.73 15.55 -16.99
C ALA A 264 8.36 15.32 -17.65
N ASP A 265 8.25 14.35 -18.57
CA ASP A 265 6.98 14.01 -19.24
C ASP A 265 6.04 13.27 -18.29
N GLN A 266 6.57 12.34 -17.50
CA GLN A 266 5.82 11.63 -16.47
C GLN A 266 5.33 12.57 -15.37
N ARG A 267 6.14 13.54 -14.91
CA ARG A 267 5.69 14.57 -13.95
C ARG A 267 4.55 15.42 -14.51
N ARG A 268 4.68 15.87 -15.77
CA ARG A 268 3.59 16.56 -16.49
C ARG A 268 2.34 15.69 -16.63
N GLN A 269 2.51 14.37 -16.80
CA GLN A 269 1.37 13.45 -16.83
C GLN A 269 0.68 13.37 -15.47
N VAL A 270 1.43 13.24 -14.37
CA VAL A 270 0.88 13.27 -13.01
C VAL A 270 0.11 14.57 -12.77
N GLU A 271 0.74 15.73 -13.00
CA GLU A 271 0.16 17.05 -12.76
C GLU A 271 -1.12 17.35 -13.57
N ARG A 272 -1.29 16.69 -14.72
CA ARG A 272 -2.51 16.80 -15.54
C ARG A 272 -3.72 16.08 -14.92
N HIS A 273 -3.50 15.03 -14.14
CA HIS A 273 -4.58 14.19 -13.59
C HIS A 273 -4.78 14.34 -12.08
N SER A 274 -3.74 14.77 -11.36
CA SER A 274 -3.76 14.87 -9.91
C SER A 274 -2.75 15.91 -9.42
N HIS A 275 -2.94 16.41 -8.19
CA HIS A 275 -1.95 17.24 -7.54
C HIS A 275 -0.90 16.36 -6.84
N PRO A 276 0.39 16.44 -7.20
CA PRO A 276 1.42 15.64 -6.54
C PRO A 276 1.62 16.11 -5.09
N LEU A 277 1.46 15.20 -4.13
CA LEU A 277 1.75 15.42 -2.71
C LEU A 277 3.04 14.66 -2.35
N VAL A 278 4.17 15.36 -2.36
CA VAL A 278 5.49 14.77 -2.16
C VAL A 278 5.90 14.82 -0.69
N VAL A 279 6.20 13.67 -0.10
CA VAL A 279 6.55 13.54 1.32
C VAL A 279 7.98 13.04 1.51
N ASN A 280 8.63 13.48 2.59
CA ASN A 280 9.99 13.07 2.93
C ASN A 280 9.98 11.94 3.96
N ILE A 281 10.27 10.73 3.51
CA ILE A 281 10.27 9.51 4.32
C ILE A 281 11.52 8.66 4.02
N ASP A 282 12.62 9.32 3.67
CA ASP A 282 13.85 8.68 3.16
C ASP A 282 14.41 7.63 4.14
N HIS A 283 14.28 7.84 5.46
CA HIS A 283 14.73 6.87 6.46
C HIS A 283 13.78 5.70 6.60
N ILE A 284 12.47 5.95 6.64
CA ILE A 284 11.45 4.90 6.67
C ILE A 284 11.57 4.00 5.44
N GLU A 285 11.69 4.58 4.24
CA GLU A 285 11.86 3.85 2.98
C GLU A 285 13.07 2.94 3.02
N ARG A 286 14.23 3.50 3.37
CA ARG A 286 15.50 2.77 3.37
C ARG A 286 15.51 1.61 4.35
N ILE A 287 14.89 1.77 5.53
CA ILE A 287 15.01 0.78 6.61
C ILE A 287 13.87 -0.25 6.56
N GLY A 288 12.63 0.20 6.38
CA GLY A 288 11.44 -0.66 6.39
C GLY A 288 11.14 -1.31 5.05
N GLY A 289 11.73 -0.80 3.96
CA GLY A 289 11.49 -1.32 2.62
C GLY A 289 10.02 -1.16 2.20
N GLY A 290 9.38 -0.09 2.65
CA GLY A 290 8.03 0.31 2.29
C GLY A 290 7.99 1.84 2.17
N SER A 291 7.13 2.36 1.32
CA SER A 291 7.11 3.79 0.96
C SER A 291 5.75 4.43 1.27
N ALA A 292 5.47 5.58 0.65
CA ALA A 292 4.39 6.47 0.98
C ALA A 292 3.03 5.78 1.03
N ARG A 293 2.70 4.93 0.04
CA ARG A 293 1.44 4.17 0.03
C ARG A 293 1.38 3.11 1.14
N CYS A 294 2.47 2.42 1.44
CA CYS A 294 2.48 1.38 2.48
C CYS A 294 2.08 1.92 3.86
N MET A 295 2.42 3.18 4.14
CA MET A 295 2.09 3.84 5.40
C MET A 295 0.61 4.25 5.52
N LEU A 296 -0.16 4.16 4.43
CA LEU A 296 -1.54 4.62 4.35
C LEU A 296 -2.51 3.44 4.21
N ALA A 297 -3.35 3.22 5.23
CA ALA A 297 -4.51 2.36 5.10
C ALA A 297 -5.76 3.20 4.78
N GLU A 298 -6.31 3.04 3.58
CA GLU A 298 -7.50 3.75 3.13
C GLU A 298 -8.74 3.35 3.95
N VAL A 299 -9.48 4.34 4.45
CA VAL A 299 -10.76 4.14 5.12
C VAL A 299 -11.89 4.47 4.15
N HIS A 300 -12.57 3.45 3.65
CA HIS A 300 -13.75 3.60 2.78
C HIS A 300 -15.07 3.33 3.52
N LEU A 301 -15.02 3.05 4.81
CA LEU A 301 -16.22 2.75 5.60
C LEU A 301 -17.18 3.94 5.62
N PRO A 302 -18.50 3.70 5.60
CA PRO A 302 -19.48 4.75 5.84
C PRO A 302 -19.36 5.30 7.27
N SER A 303 -19.56 6.61 7.45
CA SER A 303 -19.60 7.22 8.78
C SER A 303 -20.76 6.67 9.62
N ARG A 304 -20.60 6.60 10.93
CA ARG A 304 -21.74 6.34 11.84
C ARG A 304 -22.65 7.56 11.86
N HIS A 305 -23.95 7.34 11.67
CA HIS A 305 -25.00 8.31 11.93
C HIS A 305 -25.49 8.16 13.37
#